data_AF-A0A0L1KSK8-F1
#
_entry.id   AF-A0A0L1KSK8-F1
#
_cell.length_a   1.000
_cell.length_b   1.000
_cell.length_c   1.000
_cell.angle_alpha   90.00
_cell.angle_beta   90.00
_cell.angle_gamma   90.00
#
_symmetry.space_group_name_H-M   'P 1'
#
loop_
_entity.id
_entity.type
_entity.pdbx_description
1 polymer ?
#
loop_
_entity_poly.entity_id
_entity_poly.type
_entity_poly.pdbx_seq_one_letter_code
_entity_poly.pdbx_strand_id
1 'polypeptide(L)'
;MGSLRYRRPYWMLHMKNVKHWRIYTNPDDPGLKRTEMLYQSWLGGIDRPYTRPPCTVRTPTWLTRKRFALEKPHLTAETPVEVLFVDFHKKYYGYRSTARPVIDNFHNILDLVESPLDMSYACRTLSHLHNDFMIPMEPETFGIFVHAAMKVDRKDLLQFALENAEKMGFTHIEEQHRSFIEGKSSWYKVENGYLLPLKGNEENNTPEQVEKRVAEEEELLKKLNDESVVEEAENS
;
A
#
# COMPACT_ATOMS: atom_id res chain seq x y z
N MET A 1 27.40 -21.77 -23.03
CA MET A 1 28.49 -20.81 -22.77
C MET A 1 28.40 -19.67 -23.77
N GLY A 2 28.08 -18.45 -23.34
CA GLY A 2 27.99 -17.29 -24.24
C GLY A 2 28.36 -16.01 -23.49
N SER A 3 29.63 -15.87 -23.11
CA SER A 3 30.10 -14.67 -22.42
C SER A 3 30.39 -13.55 -23.42
N LEU A 4 29.88 -12.35 -23.13
CA LEU A 4 30.16 -11.15 -23.93
C LEU A 4 31.50 -10.49 -23.57
N ARG A 5 32.32 -11.09 -22.69
CA ARG A 5 33.58 -10.49 -22.17
C ARG A 5 34.49 -9.89 -23.24
N TYR A 6 34.63 -10.57 -24.38
CA TYR A 6 35.50 -10.13 -25.48
C TYR A 6 34.76 -9.37 -26.60
N ARG A 7 33.44 -9.20 -26.48
CA ARG A 7 32.60 -8.53 -27.48
C ARG A 7 32.21 -7.10 -27.08
N ARG A 8 32.42 -6.73 -25.82
CA ARG A 8 32.11 -5.41 -25.26
C ARG A 8 33.18 -4.98 -24.27
N PRO A 9 33.33 -3.67 -23.99
CA PRO A 9 34.26 -3.17 -22.99
C PRO A 9 34.08 -3.82 -21.62
N TYR A 10 35.18 -3.97 -20.88
CA TYR A 10 35.18 -4.68 -19.59
C TYR A 10 34.24 -4.07 -18.56
N TRP A 11 34.07 -2.75 -18.55
CA TRP A 11 33.17 -2.05 -17.64
C TRP A 11 31.68 -2.40 -17.87
N MET A 12 31.34 -3.05 -18.99
CA MET A 12 30.00 -3.60 -19.26
C MET A 12 29.82 -5.04 -18.74
N LEU A 13 30.76 -5.60 -17.97
CA LEU A 13 30.62 -6.94 -17.41
C LEU A 13 29.37 -7.03 -16.51
N HIS A 14 28.70 -8.18 -16.52
CA HIS A 14 27.42 -8.43 -15.82
C HIS A 14 26.27 -7.46 -16.10
N MET A 15 26.40 -6.53 -17.06
CA MET A 15 25.28 -5.68 -17.44
C MET A 15 24.15 -6.50 -18.05
N LYS A 16 22.96 -6.35 -17.45
CA LYS A 16 21.67 -6.91 -17.88
C LYS A 16 20.68 -5.78 -18.18
N ASN A 17 19.68 -6.07 -19.00
CA ASN A 17 18.54 -5.19 -19.31
C ASN A 17 18.94 -3.84 -19.96
N VAL A 18 19.93 -3.86 -20.86
CA VAL A 18 20.29 -2.71 -21.70
C VAL A 18 19.94 -3.08 -23.14
N LYS A 19 18.87 -2.46 -23.69
CA LYS A 19 18.35 -2.79 -25.04
C LYS A 19 19.40 -2.59 -26.14
N HIS A 20 20.21 -1.53 -26.06
CA HIS A 20 21.20 -1.18 -27.07
C HIS A 20 22.56 -0.80 -26.47
N TRP A 21 23.28 -1.79 -25.93
CA TRP A 21 24.60 -1.56 -25.30
C TRP A 21 25.68 -1.06 -26.29
N ARG A 22 25.49 -1.30 -27.60
CA ARG A 22 26.40 -0.87 -28.68
C ARG A 22 26.51 0.66 -28.80
N ILE A 23 25.49 1.42 -28.38
CA ILE A 23 25.53 2.89 -28.39
C ILE A 23 26.69 3.40 -27.53
N TYR A 24 27.04 2.65 -26.48
CA TYR A 24 28.00 3.08 -25.47
C TYR A 24 29.39 2.49 -25.68
N THR A 25 29.65 1.77 -26.77
CA THR A 25 30.97 1.18 -27.03
C THR A 25 31.95 2.18 -27.64
N ASN A 26 31.44 3.26 -28.26
CA ASN A 26 32.27 4.30 -28.88
C ASN A 26 31.79 5.71 -28.46
N PRO A 27 32.07 6.14 -27.21
CA PRO A 27 31.62 7.43 -26.70
C PRO A 27 32.34 8.64 -27.32
N ASP A 28 33.46 8.41 -28.00
CA ASP A 28 34.31 9.47 -28.55
C ASP A 28 33.93 9.88 -29.97
N ASP A 29 33.04 9.14 -30.64
CA ASP A 29 32.47 9.54 -31.93
C ASP A 29 31.72 10.88 -31.78
N PRO A 30 32.13 11.96 -32.49
CA PRO A 30 31.51 13.28 -32.37
C PRO A 30 30.01 13.27 -32.69
N GLY A 31 29.56 12.40 -33.60
CA GLY A 31 28.14 12.29 -33.96
C GLY A 31 27.29 11.73 -32.82
N LEU A 32 27.77 10.66 -32.18
CA LEU A 32 27.14 10.05 -31.00
C LEU A 32 27.23 10.97 -29.77
N LYS A 33 28.38 11.62 -29.57
CA LYS A 33 28.60 12.58 -28.47
C LYS A 33 27.63 13.75 -28.53
N ARG A 34 27.42 14.33 -29.72
CA ARG A 34 26.41 15.38 -29.94
C ARG A 34 25.00 14.89 -29.64
N THR A 35 24.63 13.72 -30.16
CA THR A 35 23.31 13.11 -29.93
C THR A 35 23.06 12.85 -28.44
N GLU A 36 24.07 12.38 -27.73
CA GLU A 36 23.99 12.14 -26.29
C GLU A 36 23.80 13.43 -25.49
N MET A 37 24.52 14.51 -25.84
CA MET A 37 24.31 15.82 -25.20
C MET A 37 22.89 16.34 -25.43
N LEU A 38 22.37 16.24 -26.66
CA LEU A 38 20.98 16.63 -26.99
C LEU A 38 19.96 15.78 -26.23
N TYR A 39 20.21 14.48 -26.08
CA TYR A 39 19.34 13.58 -25.31
C TYR A 39 19.32 13.97 -23.83
N GLN A 40 20.45 14.34 -23.24
CA GLN A 40 20.49 14.80 -21.85
C GLN A 40 19.77 16.15 -21.65
N SER A 41 19.82 17.05 -22.64
CA SER A 41 19.01 18.27 -22.64
C SER A 41 17.52 17.98 -22.78
N TRP A 42 17.14 17.03 -23.63
CA TRP A 42 15.74 16.61 -23.82
C TRP A 42 15.13 16.04 -22.52
N LEU A 43 15.90 15.22 -21.79
CA LEU A 43 15.49 14.70 -20.49
C LEU A 43 15.41 15.76 -19.37
N GLY A 44 15.96 16.95 -19.60
CA GLY A 44 15.97 18.03 -18.61
C GLY A 44 16.79 17.75 -17.35
N GLY A 45 16.66 18.66 -16.37
CA GLY A 45 17.35 18.59 -15.08
C GLY A 45 18.83 18.99 -15.10
N ILE A 46 19.33 19.52 -16.21
CA ILE A 46 20.71 20.00 -16.36
C ILE A 46 20.68 21.38 -17.02
N ASP A 47 21.45 22.30 -16.45
CA ASP A 47 21.64 23.70 -16.85
C ASP A 47 22.75 23.87 -17.91
N ARG A 48 23.75 22.99 -17.90
CA ARG A 48 24.89 22.99 -18.82
C ARG A 48 24.90 21.78 -19.77
N PRO A 49 25.51 21.89 -20.95
CA PRO A 49 25.69 20.75 -21.83
C PRO A 49 26.45 19.62 -21.12
N TYR A 50 25.88 18.41 -21.13
CA TYR A 50 26.39 17.30 -20.34
C TYR A 50 26.44 16.01 -21.17
N THR A 51 27.50 15.25 -20.98
CA THR A 51 27.67 13.91 -21.55
C THR A 51 27.92 12.92 -20.41
N ARG A 52 27.32 11.73 -20.49
CA ARG A 52 27.58 10.69 -19.49
C ARG A 52 29.06 10.25 -19.51
N PRO A 53 29.63 9.77 -18.39
CA PRO A 53 30.99 9.24 -18.36
C PRO A 53 31.17 8.07 -19.35
N PRO A 54 32.37 7.91 -19.95
CA PRO A 54 32.63 6.91 -20.99
C PRO A 54 32.46 5.47 -20.50
N CYS A 55 32.72 5.21 -19.22
CA CYS A 55 32.58 3.88 -18.61
C CYS A 55 31.19 3.64 -18.00
N THR A 56 30.16 4.36 -18.45
CA THR A 56 28.79 4.23 -17.92
C THR A 56 27.75 4.08 -19.01
N VAL A 57 26.93 3.04 -18.88
CA VAL A 57 25.75 2.84 -19.74
C VAL A 57 24.54 3.54 -19.13
N ARG A 58 24.31 3.39 -17.83
CA ARG A 58 23.16 4.01 -17.16
C ARG A 58 23.49 5.45 -16.76
N THR A 59 22.47 6.28 -16.66
CA THR A 59 22.58 7.63 -16.09
C THR A 59 23.26 7.55 -14.72
N PRO A 60 24.24 8.41 -14.41
CA PRO A 60 24.87 8.43 -13.09
C PRO A 60 23.87 8.60 -11.97
N THR A 61 24.21 8.11 -10.79
CA THR A 61 23.33 8.10 -9.61
C THR A 61 22.87 9.49 -9.22
N TRP A 62 23.75 10.48 -9.23
CA TRP A 62 23.42 11.87 -8.89
C TRP A 62 22.41 12.48 -9.87
N LEU A 63 22.57 12.24 -11.17
CA LEU A 63 21.70 12.79 -12.20
C LEU A 63 20.34 12.09 -12.20
N THR A 64 20.34 10.77 -11.98
CA THR A 64 19.10 10.00 -11.83
C THR A 64 18.33 10.45 -10.59
N ARG A 65 19.02 10.63 -9.45
CA ARG A 65 18.43 11.18 -8.21
C ARG A 65 17.87 12.59 -8.43
N LYS A 66 18.61 13.47 -9.12
CA LYS A 66 18.16 14.83 -9.43
C LYS A 66 16.89 14.82 -10.29
N ARG A 67 16.87 14.00 -11.35
CA ARG A 67 15.68 13.88 -12.22
C ARG A 67 14.48 13.31 -11.48
N PHE A 68 14.70 12.28 -10.65
CA PHE A 68 13.65 11.71 -9.81
C PHE A 68 13.05 12.76 -8.86
N ALA A 69 13.88 13.61 -8.26
CA ALA A 69 13.42 14.68 -7.37
C ALA A 69 12.70 15.84 -8.11
N LEU A 70 13.01 16.05 -9.39
CA LEU A 70 12.36 17.06 -10.24
C LEU A 70 11.10 16.53 -10.93
N GLU A 71 10.87 15.22 -10.89
CA GLU A 71 9.69 14.59 -11.45
C GLU A 71 8.47 15.09 -10.68
N LYS A 72 7.52 15.69 -11.41
CA LYS A 72 6.29 16.17 -10.79
C LYS A 72 5.47 14.95 -10.34
N PRO A 73 4.87 15.00 -9.14
CA PRO A 73 3.94 13.95 -8.75
C PRO A 73 2.80 13.88 -9.76
N HIS A 74 2.35 12.66 -10.06
CA HIS A 74 1.25 12.42 -10.99
C HIS A 74 -0.10 12.86 -10.40
N LEU A 75 -0.19 12.95 -9.07
CA LEU A 75 -1.37 13.36 -8.33
C LEU A 75 -1.15 14.77 -7.75
N THR A 76 -2.08 15.67 -8.05
CA THR A 76 -2.25 16.94 -7.34
C THR A 76 -3.19 16.69 -6.18
N ALA A 77 -2.65 16.66 -4.95
CA ALA A 77 -3.43 16.30 -3.77
C ALA A 77 -4.47 17.38 -3.43
N GLU A 78 -5.74 16.98 -3.38
CA GLU A 78 -6.89 17.81 -3.00
C GLU A 78 -7.41 17.39 -1.62
N THR A 79 -7.46 16.09 -1.31
CA THR A 79 -7.92 15.56 -0.02
C THR A 79 -6.76 15.30 0.96
N PRO A 80 -7.00 15.29 2.28
CA PRO A 80 -5.97 14.94 3.27
C PRO A 80 -5.34 13.56 3.03
N VAL A 81 -6.14 12.58 2.57
CA VAL A 81 -5.67 11.24 2.21
C VAL A 81 -4.71 11.29 1.02
N GLU A 82 -5.03 12.07 -0.01
CA GLU A 82 -4.14 12.24 -1.15
C GLU A 82 -2.81 12.90 -0.76
N VAL A 83 -2.82 13.86 0.17
CA VAL A 83 -1.60 14.47 0.71
C VAL A 83 -0.74 13.41 1.39
N LEU A 84 -1.32 12.60 2.29
CA LEU A 84 -0.61 11.52 2.96
C LEU A 84 -0.11 10.47 1.97
N PHE A 85 -0.89 10.13 0.95
CA PHE A 85 -0.50 9.18 -0.08
C PHE A 85 0.70 9.68 -0.91
N VAL A 86 0.70 10.95 -1.30
CA VAL A 86 1.82 11.57 -2.00
C VAL A 86 3.07 11.61 -1.11
N ASP A 87 2.92 11.93 0.17
CA ASP A 87 4.05 11.98 1.10
C ASP A 87 4.58 10.58 1.44
N PHE A 88 3.70 9.58 1.52
CA PHE A 88 4.06 8.16 1.58
C PHE A 88 4.93 7.79 0.37
N HIS A 89 4.52 8.16 -0.84
CA HIS A 89 5.30 7.90 -2.05
C HIS A 89 6.66 8.61 -2.04
N LYS A 90 6.73 9.89 -1.64
CA LYS A 90 8.00 10.62 -1.56
C LYS A 90 8.97 9.96 -0.56
N LYS A 91 8.45 9.51 0.59
CA LYS A 91 9.25 8.94 1.68
C LYS A 91 9.74 7.52 1.37
N TYR A 92 8.85 6.66 0.88
CA TYR A 92 9.11 5.22 0.76
C TYR A 92 9.45 4.77 -0.65
N TYR A 93 8.98 5.48 -1.69
CA TYR A 93 9.32 5.20 -3.09
C TYR A 93 10.36 6.18 -3.66
N GLY A 94 11.05 6.93 -2.79
CA GLY A 94 12.14 7.80 -3.16
C GLY A 94 13.27 7.08 -3.91
N TYR A 95 14.09 7.82 -4.67
CA TYR A 95 15.22 7.23 -5.39
C TYR A 95 16.15 6.46 -4.45
N ARG A 96 16.14 5.12 -4.55
CA ARG A 96 16.89 4.20 -3.69
C ARG A 96 16.62 4.43 -2.19
N SER A 97 15.39 4.74 -1.82
CA SER A 97 14.95 4.76 -0.43
C SER A 97 15.21 3.40 0.23
N THR A 98 15.62 3.44 1.49
CA THR A 98 15.78 2.26 2.35
C THR A 98 14.81 2.25 3.52
N ALA A 99 14.05 3.34 3.69
CA ALA A 99 13.04 3.44 4.73
C ALA A 99 11.90 2.45 4.43
N ARG A 100 11.48 1.71 5.46
CA ARG A 100 10.28 0.87 5.40
C ARG A 100 9.11 1.61 6.05
N PRO A 101 7.89 1.49 5.50
CA PRO A 101 6.72 2.07 6.12
C PRO A 101 6.39 1.39 7.46
N VAL A 102 5.70 2.15 8.30
CA VAL A 102 5.13 1.70 9.57
C VAL A 102 3.62 1.67 9.42
N ILE A 103 2.97 0.69 10.02
CA ILE A 103 1.53 0.41 9.91
C ILE A 103 0.70 1.61 10.39
N ASP A 104 1.15 2.33 11.41
CA ASP A 104 0.51 3.55 11.90
C ASP A 104 0.26 4.59 10.80
N ASN A 105 1.15 4.70 9.81
CA ASN A 105 0.94 5.64 8.70
C ASN A 105 -0.24 5.22 7.83
N PHE A 106 -0.53 3.92 7.75
CA PHE A 106 -1.69 3.39 7.06
C PHE A 106 -2.97 3.52 7.90
N HIS A 107 -2.90 3.32 9.22
CA HIS A 107 -4.03 3.63 10.11
C HIS A 107 -4.43 5.10 9.99
N ASN A 108 -3.46 6.02 9.98
CA ASN A 108 -3.72 7.45 9.75
C ASN A 108 -4.40 7.73 8.40
N ILE A 109 -4.06 6.96 7.34
CA ILE A 109 -4.71 7.08 6.03
C ILE A 109 -6.15 6.59 6.11
N LEU A 110 -6.42 5.47 6.79
CA LEU A 110 -7.77 4.91 6.96
C LEU A 110 -8.66 5.84 7.78
N ASP A 111 -8.13 6.51 8.80
CA ASP A 111 -8.89 7.41 9.65
C ASP A 111 -9.40 8.64 8.88
N LEU A 112 -8.63 9.11 7.91
CA LEU A 112 -8.94 10.28 7.08
C LEU A 112 -9.82 9.98 5.86
N VAL A 113 -10.26 8.73 5.68
CA VAL A 113 -11.13 8.37 4.55
C VAL A 113 -12.49 9.05 4.70
N GLU A 114 -12.84 9.87 3.71
CA GLU A 114 -14.13 10.57 3.60
C GLU A 114 -14.87 10.21 2.31
N SER A 115 -14.14 10.01 1.20
CA SER A 115 -14.68 9.75 -0.13
C SER A 115 -14.42 8.31 -0.61
N PRO A 116 -15.26 7.76 -1.52
CA PRO A 116 -14.97 6.48 -2.21
C PRO A 116 -13.64 6.44 -2.95
N LEU A 117 -13.17 7.60 -3.41
CA LEU A 117 -11.86 7.70 -4.05
C LEU A 117 -10.73 7.54 -3.01
N ASP A 118 -10.88 8.13 -1.82
CA ASP A 118 -9.91 8.00 -0.74
C ASP A 118 -9.74 6.54 -0.32
N MET A 119 -10.84 5.78 -0.29
CA MET A 119 -10.78 4.34 0.00
C MET A 119 -9.95 3.57 -1.04
N SER A 120 -9.98 3.99 -2.31
CA SER A 120 -9.15 3.39 -3.36
C SER A 120 -7.66 3.64 -3.14
N TYR A 121 -7.29 4.84 -2.69
CA TYR A 121 -5.90 5.15 -2.29
C TYR A 121 -5.48 4.36 -1.04
N ALA A 122 -6.38 4.19 -0.06
CA ALA A 122 -6.13 3.37 1.11
C ALA A 122 -5.89 1.91 0.73
N CYS A 123 -6.75 1.29 -0.08
CA CYS A 123 -6.57 -0.09 -0.55
C CYS A 123 -5.27 -0.28 -1.35
N ARG A 124 -4.89 0.72 -2.16
CA ARG A 124 -3.62 0.69 -2.88
C ARG A 124 -2.44 0.74 -1.91
N THR A 125 -2.52 1.55 -0.87
CA THR A 125 -1.51 1.61 0.20
C THR A 125 -1.40 0.29 0.92
N LEU A 126 -2.52 -0.36 1.25
CA LEU A 126 -2.54 -1.70 1.85
C LEU A 126 -1.83 -2.73 0.96
N SER A 127 -2.11 -2.73 -0.35
CA SER A 127 -1.42 -3.60 -1.31
C SER A 127 0.09 -3.34 -1.32
N HIS A 128 0.51 -2.08 -1.27
CA HIS A 128 1.93 -1.73 -1.20
C HIS A 128 2.59 -2.24 0.10
N LEU A 129 1.93 -2.08 1.25
CA LEU A 129 2.43 -2.58 2.53
C LEU A 129 2.59 -4.10 2.55
N HIS A 130 1.59 -4.82 2.07
CA HIS A 130 1.61 -6.29 2.08
C HIS A 130 2.53 -6.86 1.00
N ASN A 131 2.37 -6.43 -0.27
CA ASN A 131 3.06 -7.06 -1.40
C ASN A 131 4.47 -6.53 -1.62
N ASP A 132 4.69 -5.21 -1.54
CA ASP A 132 5.99 -4.62 -1.84
C ASP A 132 6.91 -4.60 -0.62
N PHE A 133 6.36 -4.28 0.56
CA PHE A 133 7.13 -4.11 1.79
C PHE A 133 7.08 -5.32 2.74
N MET A 134 6.19 -6.28 2.51
CA MET A 134 5.99 -7.48 3.34
C MET A 134 5.88 -7.12 4.83
N ILE A 135 5.04 -6.13 5.13
CA ILE A 135 4.78 -5.70 6.51
C ILE A 135 3.65 -6.55 7.08
N PRO A 136 3.85 -7.22 8.23
CA PRO A 136 2.78 -7.94 8.91
C PRO A 136 1.74 -6.95 9.42
N MET A 137 0.45 -7.22 9.23
CA MET A 137 -0.60 -6.33 9.75
C MET A 137 -0.81 -6.55 11.24
N GLU A 138 -1.10 -5.46 11.96
CA GLU A 138 -1.48 -5.52 13.37
C GLU A 138 -2.92 -6.00 13.54
N PRO A 139 -3.27 -6.63 14.69
CA PRO A 139 -4.61 -7.20 14.92
C PRO A 139 -5.75 -6.19 14.74
N GLU A 140 -5.53 -4.95 15.15
CA GLU A 140 -6.53 -3.87 15.12
C GLU A 140 -6.78 -3.33 13.69
N THR A 141 -5.89 -3.64 12.74
CA THR A 141 -5.92 -3.08 11.38
C THR A 141 -7.21 -3.41 10.64
N PHE A 142 -7.76 -4.62 10.86
CA PHE A 142 -9.02 -5.02 10.23
C PHE A 142 -10.20 -4.20 10.75
N GLY A 143 -10.27 -3.93 12.06
CA GLY A 143 -11.34 -3.10 12.64
C GLY A 143 -11.31 -1.65 12.14
N ILE A 144 -10.11 -1.06 12.02
CA ILE A 144 -9.91 0.29 11.46
C ILE A 144 -10.34 0.31 9.99
N PHE A 145 -10.01 -0.73 9.23
CA PHE A 145 -10.43 -0.88 7.83
C PHE A 145 -11.95 -1.02 7.69
N VAL A 146 -12.60 -1.81 8.55
CA VAL A 146 -14.06 -1.95 8.59
C VAL A 146 -14.71 -0.58 8.82
N HIS A 147 -14.21 0.16 9.80
CA HIS A 147 -14.71 1.50 10.11
C HIS A 147 -14.57 2.46 8.90
N ALA A 148 -13.41 2.47 8.25
CA ALA A 148 -13.17 3.31 7.06
C ALA A 148 -14.09 2.97 5.89
N ALA A 149 -14.33 1.69 5.60
CA ALA A 149 -15.23 1.28 4.53
C ALA A 149 -16.70 1.64 4.83
N MET A 150 -17.11 1.58 6.10
CA MET A 150 -18.45 1.93 6.53
C MET A 150 -18.72 3.44 6.44
N LYS A 151 -17.72 4.32 6.64
CA LYS A 151 -17.86 5.77 6.39
C LYS A 151 -18.29 6.09 4.95
N VAL A 152 -17.84 5.24 4.01
CA VAL A 152 -18.03 5.40 2.56
C VAL A 152 -19.18 4.55 2.02
N ASP A 153 -19.86 3.79 2.90
CA ASP A 153 -20.94 2.85 2.56
C ASP A 153 -20.53 1.78 1.53
N ARG A 154 -19.30 1.27 1.63
CA ARG A 154 -18.75 0.21 0.74
C ARG A 154 -18.74 -1.16 1.40
N LYS A 155 -19.93 -1.73 1.59
CA LYS A 155 -20.11 -3.08 2.18
C LYS A 155 -19.61 -4.21 1.27
N ASP A 156 -19.66 -3.99 -0.04
CA ASP A 156 -19.10 -4.91 -1.05
C ASP A 156 -17.63 -5.21 -0.82
N LEU A 157 -16.88 -4.18 -0.44
CA LEU A 157 -15.45 -4.27 -0.15
C LEU A 157 -15.15 -5.02 1.16
N LEU A 158 -16.03 -4.91 2.15
CA LEU A 158 -15.91 -5.64 3.41
C LEU A 158 -16.13 -7.14 3.22
N GLN A 159 -17.16 -7.51 2.46
CA GLN A 159 -17.41 -8.91 2.12
C GLN A 159 -16.21 -9.51 1.38
N PHE A 160 -15.67 -8.78 0.41
CA PHE A 160 -14.49 -9.23 -0.33
C PHE A 160 -13.23 -9.36 0.56
N ALA A 161 -13.05 -8.43 1.51
CA ALA A 161 -11.94 -8.47 2.46
C ALA A 161 -12.04 -9.65 3.44
N LEU A 162 -13.26 -10.00 3.87
CA LEU A 162 -13.50 -11.16 4.72
C LEU A 162 -13.15 -12.46 3.98
N GLU A 163 -13.60 -12.61 2.73
CA GLU A 163 -13.34 -13.79 1.91
C GLU A 163 -11.86 -13.96 1.51
N ASN A 164 -11.10 -12.86 1.47
CA ASN A 164 -9.70 -12.85 1.03
C ASN A 164 -8.73 -12.31 2.10
N ALA A 165 -9.10 -12.46 3.38
CA ALA A 165 -8.35 -11.90 4.52
C ALA A 165 -6.86 -12.24 4.48
N GLU A 166 -6.54 -13.53 4.31
CA GLU A 166 -5.14 -14.00 4.26
C GLU A 166 -4.36 -13.39 3.09
N LYS A 167 -4.99 -13.26 1.92
CA LYS A 167 -4.35 -12.68 0.72
C LYS A 167 -4.12 -11.18 0.84
N MET A 168 -4.93 -10.50 1.65
CA MET A 168 -4.76 -9.08 1.97
C MET A 168 -3.76 -8.85 3.10
N GLY A 169 -3.35 -9.91 3.79
CA GLY A 169 -2.44 -9.83 4.93
C GLY A 169 -3.13 -9.59 6.27
N PHE A 170 -4.46 -9.69 6.35
CA PHE A 170 -5.19 -9.65 7.61
C PHE A 170 -5.03 -11.00 8.32
N THR A 171 -4.21 -11.03 9.36
CA THR A 171 -3.91 -12.24 10.14
C THR A 171 -4.89 -12.48 11.27
N HIS A 172 -5.51 -11.42 11.79
CA HIS A 172 -6.48 -11.48 12.86
C HIS A 172 -7.73 -10.70 12.46
N ILE A 173 -8.87 -11.36 12.64
CA ILE A 173 -10.20 -10.77 12.44
C ILE A 173 -10.98 -11.10 13.70
N GLU A 174 -11.48 -10.07 14.37
CA GLU A 174 -12.37 -10.25 15.51
C GLU A 174 -13.72 -10.80 15.03
N GLU A 175 -14.25 -11.77 15.78
CA GLU A 175 -15.52 -12.44 15.43
C GLU A 175 -16.70 -11.47 15.37
N GLN A 176 -16.62 -10.39 16.12
CA GLN A 176 -17.59 -9.30 16.07
C GLN A 176 -17.64 -8.63 14.68
N HIS A 177 -16.48 -8.35 14.08
CA HIS A 177 -16.43 -7.79 12.73
C HIS A 177 -16.94 -8.79 11.69
N ARG A 178 -16.61 -10.08 11.86
CA ARG A 178 -17.07 -11.16 10.98
C ARG A 178 -18.59 -11.29 11.00
N SER A 179 -19.17 -11.40 12.20
CA SER A 179 -20.61 -11.51 12.41
C SER A 179 -21.37 -10.29 11.88
N PHE A 180 -20.82 -9.07 11.99
CA PHE A 180 -21.42 -7.88 11.38
C PHE A 180 -21.45 -7.94 9.85
N ILE A 181 -20.33 -8.33 9.22
CA ILE A 181 -20.21 -8.40 7.76
C ILE A 181 -21.14 -9.49 7.19
N GLU A 182 -21.21 -10.63 7.87
CA GLU A 182 -22.12 -11.75 7.53
C GLU A 182 -23.61 -11.45 7.84
N GLY A 183 -23.91 -10.32 8.49
CA GLY A 183 -25.27 -9.89 8.84
C GLY A 183 -25.88 -10.61 10.04
N LYS A 184 -25.06 -11.32 10.84
CA LYS A 184 -25.47 -11.98 12.10
C LYS A 184 -25.59 -10.98 13.26
N SER A 185 -24.67 -10.01 13.34
CA SER A 185 -24.72 -8.92 14.32
C SER A 185 -25.11 -7.60 13.64
N SER A 186 -25.74 -6.69 14.40
CA SER A 186 -26.13 -5.37 13.92
C SER A 186 -25.09 -4.28 14.18
N TRP A 187 -23.95 -4.60 14.81
CA TRP A 187 -22.91 -3.63 15.16
C TRP A 187 -21.49 -4.21 15.00
N TYR A 188 -20.51 -3.34 14.69
CA TYR A 188 -19.11 -3.73 14.47
C TYR A 188 -18.11 -3.02 15.39
N LYS A 189 -18.52 -2.00 16.15
CA LYS A 189 -17.66 -1.28 17.09
C LYS A 189 -18.50 -0.59 18.15
N VAL A 190 -18.01 -0.57 19.39
CA VAL A 190 -18.53 0.32 20.45
C VAL A 190 -17.61 1.53 20.52
N GLU A 191 -18.17 2.72 20.35
CA GLU A 191 -17.40 3.96 20.44
C GLU A 191 -18.17 5.00 21.27
N ASN A 192 -17.52 5.53 22.31
CA ASN A 192 -18.12 6.47 23.27
C ASN A 192 -19.45 6.00 23.89
N GLY A 193 -19.60 4.68 24.08
CA GLY A 193 -20.83 4.08 24.62
C GLY A 193 -21.96 3.91 23.61
N TYR A 194 -21.69 4.04 22.31
CA TYR A 194 -22.65 3.81 21.23
C TYR A 194 -22.23 2.64 20.34
N LEU A 195 -23.20 1.84 19.92
CA LEU A 195 -23.05 0.79 18.91
C LEU A 195 -23.04 1.41 17.51
N LEU A 196 -21.99 1.13 16.75
CA LEU A 196 -21.84 1.54 15.35
C LEU A 196 -22.18 0.38 14.40
N PRO A 197 -22.89 0.64 13.28
CA PRO A 197 -23.34 1.94 12.80
C PRO A 197 -24.53 2.48 13.62
N LEU A 198 -24.64 3.81 13.73
CA LEU A 198 -25.75 4.46 14.44
C LEU A 198 -27.10 4.14 13.78
N LYS A 199 -27.11 4.15 12.44
CA LYS A 199 -28.29 3.82 11.63
C LYS A 199 -28.63 2.34 11.79
N GLY A 200 -29.76 2.06 12.45
CA GLY A 200 -30.22 0.71 12.76
C GLY A 200 -29.99 0.27 14.22
N ASN A 201 -29.23 1.05 15.00
CA ASN A 201 -29.04 0.83 16.44
C ASN A 201 -29.55 2.00 17.29
N GLU A 202 -30.32 2.93 16.71
CA GLU A 202 -30.87 4.11 17.38
C GLU A 202 -31.67 3.74 18.65
N GLU A 203 -32.45 2.66 18.58
CA GLU A 203 -33.28 2.16 19.69
C GLU A 203 -32.47 1.40 20.75
N ASN A 204 -31.25 0.94 20.42
CA ASN A 204 -30.39 0.13 21.27
C ASN A 204 -29.24 0.93 21.89
N ASN A 205 -29.11 2.22 21.53
CA ASN A 205 -27.99 3.09 21.88
C ASN A 205 -28.18 3.86 23.19
N THR A 206 -28.98 3.31 24.12
CA THR A 206 -28.99 3.80 25.51
C THR A 206 -27.90 3.10 26.32
N PRO A 207 -27.19 3.79 27.23
CA PRO A 207 -26.00 3.25 27.91
C PRO A 207 -26.28 1.91 28.62
N GLU A 208 -27.45 1.75 29.22
CA GLU A 208 -27.86 0.51 29.90
C GLU A 208 -28.15 -0.65 28.94
N GLN A 209 -28.59 -0.36 27.71
CA GLN A 209 -28.85 -1.37 26.69
C GLN A 209 -27.59 -1.79 25.97
N VAL A 210 -26.64 -0.85 25.77
CA VAL A 210 -25.34 -1.15 25.14
C VAL A 210 -24.57 -2.15 25.99
N GLU A 211 -24.46 -1.94 27.31
CA GLU A 211 -23.79 -2.90 28.21
C GLU A 211 -24.45 -4.29 28.20
N LYS A 212 -25.78 -4.34 28.22
CA LYS A 212 -26.53 -5.61 28.16
C LYS A 212 -26.29 -6.34 26.84
N ARG A 213 -26.35 -5.65 25.71
CA ARG A 213 -26.17 -6.27 24.39
C ARG A 213 -24.76 -6.73 24.13
N VAL A 214 -23.76 -5.96 24.55
CA VAL A 214 -22.35 -6.36 24.47
C VAL A 214 -22.16 -7.64 25.28
N ALA A 215 -22.67 -7.69 26.52
CA ALA A 215 -22.59 -8.90 27.35
C ALA A 215 -23.34 -10.11 26.75
N GLU A 216 -24.57 -9.90 26.25
CA GLU A 216 -25.37 -10.95 25.63
C GLU A 216 -24.71 -11.52 24.36
N GLU A 217 -24.20 -10.65 23.47
CA GLU A 217 -23.53 -11.10 22.25
C GLU A 217 -22.16 -11.71 22.54
N GLU A 218 -21.39 -11.21 23.52
CA GLU A 218 -20.15 -11.87 23.96
C GLU A 218 -20.41 -13.27 24.54
N GLU A 219 -21.49 -13.45 25.30
CA GLU A 219 -21.88 -14.78 25.81
C GLU A 219 -22.34 -15.72 24.68
N LEU A 220 -23.08 -15.21 23.69
CA LEU A 220 -23.49 -15.99 22.53
C LEU A 220 -22.29 -16.39 21.66
N LEU A 221 -21.34 -15.48 21.45
CA LEU A 221 -20.12 -15.75 20.71
C LEU A 221 -19.22 -16.77 21.43
N LYS A 222 -19.14 -16.72 22.77
CA LYS A 222 -18.45 -17.76 23.55
C LYS A 222 -19.11 -19.12 23.37
N LYS A 223 -20.44 -19.21 23.46
CA LYS A 223 -21.18 -20.47 23.27
C LYS A 223 -21.00 -21.06 21.87
N LEU A 224 -21.05 -20.22 20.83
CA LEU A 224 -20.83 -20.66 19.44
C LEU A 224 -19.39 -21.14 19.20
N ASN A 225 -18.39 -20.46 19.78
CA ASN A 225 -17.01 -20.90 19.71
C ASN A 225 -16.80 -22.22 20.46
N ASP A 226 -17.40 -22.39 21.64
CA ASP A 226 -17.32 -23.63 22.39
C ASP A 226 -18.02 -24.80 21.66
N GLU A 227 -19.15 -24.57 20.98
CA GLU A 227 -19.85 -25.59 20.18
C GLU A 227 -19.07 -25.99 18.91
N SER A 228 -18.46 -25.03 18.20
CA SER A 228 -17.63 -25.32 17.02
C SER A 228 -16.34 -26.09 17.35
N VAL A 229 -15.75 -25.84 18.52
CA VAL A 229 -14.59 -26.60 19.02
C VAL A 229 -14.97 -28.05 19.36
N VAL A 230 -16.21 -28.29 19.81
CA VAL A 230 -16.71 -29.64 20.08
C VAL A 230 -16.99 -30.40 18.77
N GLU A 231 -17.56 -29.75 17.76
CA GLU A 231 -17.81 -30.38 16.44
C GLU A 231 -16.52 -30.72 15.67
N GLU A 232 -15.45 -29.93 15.81
CA GLU A 232 -14.13 -30.25 15.23
C GLU A 232 -13.43 -31.40 15.96
N ALA A 233 -13.65 -31.54 17.27
CA ALA A 233 -13.12 -32.63 18.08
C ALA A 233 -13.83 -33.98 17.86
N GLU A 234 -15.12 -33.98 17.50
CA GLU A 234 -15.88 -35.19 17.17
C GLU A 234 -15.62 -35.71 15.75
N ASN A 235 -15.05 -34.89 14.86
CA ASN A 235 -14.72 -35.23 13.47
C ASN A 235 -13.22 -35.52 13.22
N SER A 236 -12.40 -35.55 14.28
CA SER A 236 -10.96 -35.88 14.26
C SER A 236 -10.68 -37.28 14.81
#